data_AF-A0A2E8R8E3-F1
#
_entry.id   AF-A0A2E8R8E3-F1
#
_cell.length_a   1.000
_cell.length_b   1.000
_cell.length_c   1.000
_cell.angle_alpha   90.00
_cell.angle_beta   90.00
_cell.angle_gamma   90.00
#
_symmetry.space_group_name_H-M   'P 1'
#
loop_
_entity.id
_entity.type
_entity.pdbx_description
1 polymer ?
#
loop_
_entity_poly.entity_id
_entity_poly.type
_entity_poly.pdbx_seq_one_letter_code
_entity_poly.pdbx_strand_id
1 'polypeptide(L)'
;MADYTVKLTDTEDKAMSYCALSTQEWIDNALKNRARIAKDEIIALNTAHCNANNIQIATGEDKQVEQAFTLKVVKTAKEVNEEAEKNTPK
;
A
#
# COMPACT_ATOMS: atom_id res chain seq x y z
N MET A 1 1.03 15.38 -2.12
CA MET A 1 1.13 14.66 -0.82
C MET A 1 -0.27 14.58 -0.23
N ALA A 2 -0.57 13.55 0.54
CA ALA A 2 -1.87 13.35 1.18
C ALA A 2 -1.69 13.33 2.70
N ASP A 3 -2.61 13.97 3.42
CA ASP A 3 -2.60 14.04 4.88
C ASP A 3 -3.68 13.13 5.46
N TYR A 4 -3.34 12.42 6.53
CA TYR A 4 -4.24 11.51 7.23
C TYR A 4 -4.27 11.86 8.72
N THR A 5 -5.46 11.84 9.32
CA THR A 5 -5.65 12.10 10.76
C THR A 5 -6.30 10.89 11.42
N VAL A 6 -5.76 10.49 12.57
CA VAL A 6 -6.30 9.42 13.41
C VAL A 6 -6.72 10.02 14.75
N LYS A 7 -7.88 9.61 15.25
CA LYS A 7 -8.35 9.98 16.59
C LYS A 7 -8.37 8.73 17.44
N LEU A 8 -7.78 8.84 18.63
CA LEU A 8 -7.88 7.84 19.69
C LEU A 8 -8.80 8.38 20.78
N THR A 9 -9.49 7.46 21.46
CA THR A 9 -10.11 7.77 22.75
C THR A 9 -9.03 8.08 23.79
N ASP A 10 -9.39 8.78 24.86
CA ASP A 10 -8.45 9.08 25.96
C ASP A 10 -7.81 7.81 26.54
N THR A 11 -8.59 6.71 26.62
CA THR A 11 -8.10 5.41 27.09
C THR A 11 -7.06 4.81 26.14
N GLU A 12 -7.29 4.88 24.83
CA GLU A 12 -6.36 4.37 23.81
C GLU A 12 -5.07 5.20 23.77
N ASP A 13 -5.18 6.54 23.85
CA ASP A 13 -4.00 7.41 23.89
C ASP A 13 -3.17 7.17 25.17
N LYS A 14 -3.84 6.98 26.31
CA LYS A 14 -3.16 6.58 27.56
C LYS A 14 -2.48 5.23 27.41
N ALA A 15 -3.12 4.26 26.75
CA ALA A 15 -2.51 2.95 26.51
C ALA A 15 -1.26 3.05 25.60
N MET A 16 -1.25 3.93 24.60
CA MET A 16 -0.08 4.15 23.75
C MET A 16 1.14 4.65 24.54
N SER A 17 0.94 5.43 25.61
CA SER A 17 2.05 5.88 26.48
C SER A 17 2.83 4.74 27.15
N TYR A 18 2.28 3.52 27.19
CA TYR A 18 2.99 2.34 27.67
C TYR A 18 3.99 1.78 26.64
N CYS A 19 3.68 1.87 25.34
CA CYS A 19 4.46 1.19 24.27
C CYS A 19 5.15 2.14 23.29
N ALA A 20 4.80 3.43 23.27
CA ALA A 20 5.34 4.43 22.35
C ALA A 20 5.79 5.68 23.11
N LEU A 21 7.01 6.14 22.81
CA LEU A 21 7.50 7.44 23.30
C LEU A 21 6.67 8.60 22.72
N SER A 22 6.29 8.48 21.45
CA SER A 22 5.42 9.41 20.73
C SER A 22 4.42 8.62 19.89
N THR A 23 3.14 8.74 20.21
CA THR A 23 2.05 8.11 19.45
C THR A 23 2.07 8.59 17.99
N GLN A 24 2.33 9.87 17.74
CA GLN A 24 2.37 10.42 16.39
C GLN A 24 3.53 9.85 15.57
N GLU A 25 4.73 9.75 16.15
CA GLU A 25 5.87 9.16 15.45
C GLU A 25 5.61 7.68 15.12
N TRP A 26 4.97 6.95 16.02
CA TRP A 26 4.58 5.57 15.77
C TRP A 26 3.61 5.47 14.58
N ILE A 27 2.57 6.31 14.54
CA ILE A 27 1.61 6.39 13.43
C ILE A 27 2.32 6.71 12.11
N ASP A 28 3.15 7.75 12.09
CA ASP A 28 3.85 8.20 10.90
C ASP A 28 4.78 7.11 10.34
N ASN A 29 5.53 6.45 11.22
CA ASN A 29 6.45 5.39 10.85
C ASN A 29 5.71 4.14 10.37
N ALA A 30 4.62 3.76 11.02
CA ALA A 30 3.80 2.62 10.62
C ALA A 30 3.24 2.84 9.20
N LEU A 31 2.65 4.01 8.94
CA LEU A 31 2.09 4.37 7.64
C LEU A 31 3.17 4.43 6.55
N LYS A 32 4.28 5.15 6.80
CA LYS A 32 5.37 5.29 5.82
C LYS A 32 6.03 3.96 5.49
N ASN A 33 6.25 3.10 6.49
CA ASN A 33 6.84 1.78 6.25
C ASN A 33 5.90 0.88 5.45
N ARG A 34 4.59 0.90 5.74
CA ARG A 34 3.64 0.12 4.94
C ARG A 34 3.58 0.62 3.49
N ALA A 35 3.59 1.94 3.29
CA ALA A 35 3.61 2.54 1.97
C ALA A 35 4.89 2.17 1.19
N ARG A 36 6.05 2.18 1.85
CA ARG A 36 7.31 1.72 1.26
C ARG A 36 7.22 0.26 0.80
N ILE A 37 6.77 -0.64 1.69
CA ILE A 37 6.63 -2.06 1.36
C ILE A 37 5.67 -2.26 0.18
N ALA A 38 4.51 -1.60 0.19
CA ALA A 38 3.55 -1.70 -0.92
C ALA A 38 4.13 -1.24 -2.25
N LYS A 39 4.90 -0.14 -2.24
CA LYS A 39 5.60 0.36 -3.42
C LYS A 39 6.63 -0.65 -3.93
N ASP A 40 7.45 -1.22 -3.04
CA ASP A 40 8.47 -2.22 -3.40
C ASP A 40 7.82 -3.48 -4.02
N GLU A 41 6.70 -3.94 -3.45
CA GLU A 41 5.90 -5.06 -3.96
C GLU A 41 5.36 -4.78 -5.38
N ILE A 42 4.77 -3.60 -5.59
CA ILE A 42 4.23 -3.19 -6.89
C ILE A 42 5.33 -3.12 -7.96
N ILE A 43 6.48 -2.54 -7.61
CA ILE A 43 7.63 -2.43 -8.52
C ILE A 43 8.15 -3.81 -8.91
N ALA A 44 8.26 -4.73 -7.95
CA ALA A 44 8.70 -6.10 -8.21
C ALA A 44 7.74 -6.83 -9.17
N LEU A 45 6.43 -6.71 -8.94
CA LEU A 45 5.41 -7.29 -9.82
C LEU A 45 5.44 -6.69 -11.23
N ASN A 46 5.54 -5.36 -11.35
CA ASN A 46 5.64 -4.67 -12.62
C ASN A 46 6.89 -5.10 -13.40
N THR A 47 8.04 -5.17 -12.72
CA THR A 47 9.31 -5.59 -13.32
C THR A 47 9.22 -7.02 -13.85
N ALA A 48 8.69 -7.95 -13.04
CA ALA A 48 8.50 -9.34 -13.45
C ALA A 48 7.56 -9.46 -14.65
N HIS A 49 6.43 -8.77 -14.63
CA HIS A 49 5.46 -8.75 -15.72
C HIS A 49 6.07 -8.18 -17.01
N CYS A 50 6.76 -7.04 -16.91
CA CYS A 50 7.37 -6.40 -18.07
C CYS A 50 8.46 -7.29 -18.70
N ASN A 51 9.34 -7.90 -17.88
CA ASN A 51 10.36 -8.83 -18.35
C ASN A 51 9.77 -10.06 -19.03
N ALA A 52 8.70 -10.64 -18.47
CA ALA A 52 8.05 -11.81 -19.05
C ALA A 52 7.34 -11.53 -20.39
N ASN A 53 6.90 -10.29 -20.61
CA ASN A 53 6.11 -9.89 -21.78
C ASN A 53 6.88 -9.00 -22.76
N ASN A 54 8.20 -8.83 -22.58
CA ASN A 54 9.05 -7.94 -23.38
C ASN A 54 8.52 -6.49 -23.44
N ILE A 55 7.93 -6.01 -22.34
CA ILE A 55 7.46 -4.62 -22.20
C ILE A 55 8.58 -3.79 -21.60
N GLN A 56 8.80 -2.59 -22.11
CA GLN A 56 9.77 -1.65 -21.53
C GLN A 56 9.34 -1.23 -20.13
N ILE A 57 10.24 -1.39 -19.15
CA ILE A 57 10.01 -0.93 -17.77
C ILE A 57 10.15 0.60 -17.72
N ALA A 58 9.18 1.27 -17.09
CA ALA A 58 9.23 2.70 -16.86
C ALA A 58 10.41 3.09 -15.95
N THR A 59 11.00 4.26 -16.18
CA THR A 59 12.12 4.76 -15.37
C THR A 59 11.61 5.57 -14.17
N GLY A 60 12.07 5.21 -12.97
CA GLY A 60 11.69 5.85 -11.71
C GLY A 60 10.50 5.17 -11.04
N GLU A 61 10.53 5.08 -9.72
CA GLU A 61 9.58 4.32 -8.90
C GLU A 61 8.12 4.77 -9.12
N ASP A 62 7.86 6.08 -9.14
CA ASP A 62 6.51 6.63 -9.34
C ASP A 62 5.89 6.16 -10.66
N LYS A 63 6.68 6.20 -11.75
CA LYS A 63 6.22 5.76 -13.07
C LYS A 63 6.06 4.25 -13.15
N GLN A 64 6.85 3.47 -12.41
CA GLN A 64 6.70 2.02 -12.34
C GLN A 64 5.42 1.62 -11.59
N VAL A 65 5.08 2.33 -10.52
CA VAL A 65 3.80 2.12 -9.81
C VAL A 65 2.63 2.45 -10.73
N GLU A 66 2.65 3.59 -11.41
CA GLU A 66 1.61 3.97 -12.37
C GLU A 66 1.48 2.93 -13.50
N GLN A 67 2.62 2.52 -14.09
CA GLN A 67 2.67 1.50 -15.14
C GLN A 67 2.02 0.18 -14.68
N ALA A 68 2.27 -0.25 -13.44
CA ALA A 68 1.70 -1.48 -12.90
C ALA A 68 0.15 -1.45 -12.89
N PHE A 69 -0.45 -0.31 -12.54
CA PHE A 69 -1.89 -0.11 -12.58
C PHE A 69 -2.40 0.00 -14.03
N THR A 70 -1.70 0.74 -14.91
CA THR A 70 -2.08 0.84 -16.33
C THR A 70 -2.10 -0.51 -17.03
N LEU A 71 -1.07 -1.34 -16.79
CA LEU A 71 -0.96 -2.70 -17.32
C LEU A 71 -1.88 -3.70 -16.59
N LYS A 72 -2.62 -3.25 -15.54
CA LYS A 72 -3.48 -4.09 -14.69
C LYS A 72 -2.75 -5.28 -14.07
N VAL A 73 -1.44 -5.13 -13.81
CA VAL A 73 -0.62 -6.10 -13.08
C VAL A 73 -1.03 -6.15 -11.62
N VAL A 74 -1.40 -4.99 -11.08
CA VAL A 74 -1.95 -4.83 -9.73
C VAL A 74 -3.34 -4.21 -9.81
N LYS A 75 -4.17 -4.51 -8.81
CA LYS A 75 -5.50 -3.96 -8.62
C LYS A 75 -5.56 -3.24 -7.28
N THR A 76 -6.49 -2.31 -7.13
CA THR A 76 -6.80 -1.73 -5.83
C THR A 76 -7.36 -2.82 -4.90
N ALA A 77 -7.12 -2.68 -3.60
CA ALA A 77 -7.68 -3.61 -2.61
C ALA A 77 -9.21 -3.71 -2.70
N LYS A 78 -9.88 -2.61 -3.07
CA LYS A 78 -11.33 -2.59 -3.31
C LYS A 78 -11.73 -3.52 -4.45
N GLU A 79 -11.08 -3.43 -5.60
CA GLU A 79 -11.36 -4.30 -6.76
C GLU A 79 -11.13 -5.77 -6.42
N VAL A 80 -10.05 -6.08 -5.67
CA VAL A 80 -9.77 -7.46 -5.23
C VAL A 80 -10.89 -7.99 -4.32
N ASN A 81 -11.35 -7.18 -3.36
CA ASN A 81 -12.44 -7.59 -2.45
C ASN A 81 -13.76 -7.79 -3.21
N GLU A 82 -14.11 -6.87 -4.12
CA GLU A 82 -15.32 -6.99 -4.94
C GLU A 82 -15.30 -8.23 -5.85
N GLU A 83 -14.14 -8.60 -6.39
CA GLU A 83 -13.99 -9.84 -7.16
C GLU A 83 -14.11 -11.09 -6.29
N ALA A 84 -13.54 -11.08 -5.08
CA ALA A 84 -13.65 -12.19 -4.15
C ALA A 84 -15.11 -12.43 -3.70
N GLU A 85 -15.86 -11.37 -3.42
CA GLU A 85 -17.28 -11.46 -3.07
C GLU A 85 -18.12 -12.07 -4.20
N LYS A 86 -17.87 -11.68 -5.46
CA LYS A 86 -18.57 -12.24 -6.64
C LYS A 86 -18.26 -13.71 -6.88
N ASN A 87 -17.05 -14.14 -6.56
CA ASN A 87 -16.56 -15.50 -6.77
C ASN A 87 -16.87 -16.45 -5.60
N THR A 88 -17.43 -15.94 -4.49
CA THR A 88 -17.87 -16.77 -3.37
C THR A 88 -19.24 -17.37 -3.72
N PRO A 89 -19.38 -18.70 -3.91
CA PRO A 89 -20.68 -19.31 -4.14
C PRO A 89 -21.59 -19.09 -2.92
N LYS A 90 -22.83 -18.66 -3.17
CA LYS A 90 -23.87 -18.48 -2.15
C LYS A 90 -24.38 -19.80 -1.61
#